data_AF-A0A1I2IJL4-F1
#
_entry.id   AF-A0A1I2IJL4-F1
#
_cell.length_a   1.000
_cell.length_b   1.000
_cell.length_c   1.000
_cell.angle_alpha   90.00
_cell.angle_beta   90.00
_cell.angle_gamma   90.00
#
_symmetry.space_group_name_H-M   'P 1'
#
loop_
_entity.id
_entity.type
_entity.pdbx_description
1 polymer ?
#
loop_
_entity_poly.entity_id
_entity_poly.type
_entity_poly.pdbx_seq_one_letter_code
_entity_poly.pdbx_strand_id
1 'polypeptide(L)'
;MNQENTEKRIEKMREMDEAFRQLRRLIHAEWNRFNVQGLGMTDAKMVLLLSEHGPQKASVMAELLQITSGAVTGIADRLINFGYIDRERSEEDRRIVLLTITDEGRKLVDGIMRVREDLMLRLYEGFSLEDMDITISMFMRMSENLERKREDNSDA
;
A
#
# COMPACT_ATOMS: atom_id res chain seq x y z
N MET A 1 6.75 31.14 19.76
CA MET A 1 6.41 31.11 18.32
C MET A 1 5.26 32.10 18.12
N ASN A 2 5.43 33.17 17.35
CA ASN A 2 4.39 34.21 17.20
C ASN A 2 3.16 33.70 16.44
N GLN A 3 2.00 34.26 16.77
CA GLN A 3 0.70 33.89 16.20
C GLN A 3 0.67 33.90 14.66
N GLU A 4 1.29 34.92 14.05
CA GLU A 4 1.44 35.04 12.58
C GLU A 4 2.24 33.87 11.97
N ASN A 5 3.29 33.37 12.66
CA ASN A 5 4.06 32.22 12.20
C ASN A 5 3.29 30.90 12.38
N THR A 6 2.37 30.82 13.35
CA THR A 6 1.50 29.65 13.52
C THR A 6 0.45 29.59 12.42
N GLU A 7 -0.16 30.72 12.08
CA GLU A 7 -1.17 30.82 11.02
C GLU A 7 -0.58 30.46 9.64
N LYS A 8 0.56 31.03 9.29
CA LYS A 8 1.29 30.69 8.04
C LYS A 8 1.66 29.20 7.96
N ARG A 9 2.00 28.57 9.08
CA ARG A 9 2.30 27.12 9.11
C ARG A 9 1.06 26.27 8.85
N ILE A 10 -0.08 26.62 9.45
CA ILE A 10 -1.35 25.90 9.24
C ILE A 10 -1.80 26.03 7.79
N GLU A 11 -1.65 27.21 7.18
CA GLU A 11 -1.96 27.43 5.76
C GLU A 11 -1.12 26.51 4.86
N LYS A 12 0.20 26.45 5.08
CA LYS A 12 1.06 25.53 4.32
C LYS A 12 0.73 24.06 4.53
N MET A 13 0.34 23.66 5.75
CA MET A 13 -0.13 22.29 6.00
C MET A 13 -1.38 21.96 5.17
N ARG A 14 -2.31 22.91 5.01
CA ARG A 14 -3.52 22.73 4.18
C ARG A 14 -3.19 22.64 2.69
N GLU A 15 -2.29 23.49 2.19
CA GLU A 15 -1.81 23.42 0.80
C GLU A 15 -1.16 22.05 0.52
N MET A 16 -0.31 21.57 1.42
CA MET A 16 0.33 20.26 1.31
C MET A 16 -0.69 19.11 1.32
N ASP A 17 -1.70 19.17 2.22
CA ASP A 17 -2.76 18.16 2.28
C ASP A 17 -3.60 18.13 0.99
N GLU A 18 -3.96 19.29 0.43
CA GLU A 18 -4.69 19.36 -0.83
C GLU A 18 -3.86 18.78 -1.99
N ALA A 19 -2.59 19.17 -2.11
CA ALA A 19 -1.69 18.63 -3.12
C ALA A 19 -1.54 17.11 -2.99
N PHE A 20 -1.38 16.61 -1.76
CA PHE A 20 -1.29 15.17 -1.50
C PHE A 20 -2.58 14.43 -1.87
N ARG A 21 -3.76 14.99 -1.54
CA ARG A 21 -5.05 14.41 -1.92
C ARG A 21 -5.25 14.38 -3.43
N GLN A 22 -4.86 15.44 -4.14
CA GLN A 22 -4.90 15.49 -5.60
C GLN A 22 -3.98 14.42 -6.22
N LEU A 23 -2.74 14.32 -5.74
CA LEU A 23 -1.76 13.34 -6.18
C LEU A 23 -2.27 11.91 -5.99
N ARG A 24 -2.74 11.59 -4.77
CA ARG A 24 -3.30 10.28 -4.43
C ARG A 24 -4.46 9.90 -5.35
N ARG A 25 -5.35 10.85 -5.67
CA ARG A 25 -6.48 10.63 -6.59
C ARG A 25 -5.99 10.26 -7.99
N LEU A 26 -4.99 10.96 -8.51
CA LEU A 26 -4.44 10.71 -9.85
C LEU A 26 -3.70 9.36 -9.91
N ILE A 27 -2.92 9.01 -8.88
CA ILE A 27 -2.28 7.70 -8.76
C ILE A 27 -3.33 6.58 -8.81
N HIS A 28 -4.40 6.70 -8.02
CA HIS A 28 -5.50 5.73 -8.04
C HIS A 28 -6.19 5.64 -9.41
N ALA A 29 -6.43 6.78 -10.06
CA ALA A 29 -7.08 6.82 -11.37
C ALA A 29 -6.21 6.16 -12.46
N GLU A 30 -4.90 6.43 -12.46
CA GLU A 30 -3.97 5.80 -13.40
C GLU A 30 -3.84 4.30 -13.13
N TRP A 31 -3.73 3.86 -11.87
CA TRP A 31 -3.77 2.44 -11.52
C TRP A 31 -5.01 1.75 -12.12
N ASN A 32 -6.18 2.34 -11.90
CA ASN A 32 -7.46 1.80 -12.39
C ASN A 32 -7.53 1.81 -13.93
N ARG A 33 -6.87 2.76 -14.61
CA ARG A 33 -6.79 2.81 -16.09
C ARG A 33 -6.05 1.60 -16.65
N PHE A 34 -4.98 1.15 -15.99
CA PHE A 34 -4.25 -0.05 -16.42
C PHE A 34 -5.07 -1.33 -16.23
N ASN A 35 -6.12 -1.28 -15.39
CA ASN A 35 -7.11 -2.33 -15.21
C ASN A 35 -6.48 -3.73 -15.20
N VAL A 36 -5.51 -3.95 -14.31
CA VAL A 36 -4.78 -5.22 -14.23
C VAL A 36 -5.76 -6.33 -13.84
N GLN A 37 -6.41 -6.94 -14.84
CA GLN A 37 -7.44 -7.97 -14.68
C GLN A 37 -8.59 -7.58 -13.72
N GLY A 38 -8.97 -6.30 -13.67
CA GLY A 38 -10.04 -5.83 -12.76
C GLY A 38 -9.63 -5.67 -11.30
N LEU A 39 -8.33 -5.77 -10.98
CA LEU A 39 -7.84 -5.69 -9.61
C LEU A 39 -7.71 -4.24 -9.11
N GLY A 40 -8.27 -4.00 -7.93
CA GLY A 40 -8.00 -2.77 -7.19
C GLY A 40 -6.58 -2.75 -6.64
N MET A 41 -6.08 -1.56 -6.29
CA MET A 41 -4.71 -1.38 -5.79
C MET A 41 -4.41 -2.22 -4.54
N THR A 42 -5.39 -2.39 -3.65
CA THR A 42 -5.24 -3.23 -2.45
C THR A 42 -5.20 -4.72 -2.78
N ASP A 43 -5.96 -5.16 -3.79
CA ASP A 43 -5.94 -6.56 -4.24
C ASP A 43 -4.55 -6.90 -4.80
N ALA A 44 -4.01 -6.04 -5.66
CA ALA A 44 -2.67 -6.18 -6.20
C ALA A 44 -1.58 -6.12 -5.12
N LYS A 45 -1.74 -5.25 -4.11
CA LYS A 45 -0.82 -5.20 -2.95
C LYS A 45 -0.83 -6.52 -2.16
N MET A 46 -1.98 -7.17 -1.99
CA MET A 46 -2.05 -8.48 -1.34
C MET A 46 -1.25 -9.54 -2.10
N VAL A 47 -1.42 -9.62 -3.42
CA VAL A 47 -0.68 -10.58 -4.26
C VAL A 47 0.82 -10.31 -4.21
N LEU A 48 1.25 -9.05 -4.31
CA LEU A 48 2.66 -8.66 -4.19
C LEU A 48 3.25 -9.09 -2.84
N LEU A 49 2.58 -8.80 -1.73
CA LEU A 49 3.04 -9.16 -0.39
C LEU A 49 3.20 -10.67 -0.22
N LEU A 50 2.26 -11.47 -0.74
CA LEU A 50 2.34 -12.93 -0.72
C LEU A 50 3.47 -13.46 -1.61
N SER A 51 3.77 -12.79 -2.72
CA SER A 51 4.92 -13.12 -3.56
C SER A 51 6.25 -12.83 -2.86
N GLU A 52 6.34 -11.74 -2.11
CA GLU A 52 7.54 -11.30 -1.41
C GLU A 52 7.80 -12.08 -0.11
N HIS A 53 6.76 -12.30 0.69
CA HIS A 53 6.86 -12.85 2.05
C HIS A 53 6.41 -14.32 2.15
N GLY A 54 6.01 -14.93 1.03
CA GLY A 54 5.47 -16.29 1.00
C GLY A 54 4.09 -16.40 1.68
N PRO A 55 3.70 -17.61 2.14
CA PRO A 55 2.40 -17.84 2.77
C PRO A 55 2.22 -17.01 4.05
N GLN A 56 1.08 -16.32 4.17
CA GLN A 56 0.79 -15.43 5.30
C GLN A 56 -0.57 -15.72 5.94
N LYS A 57 -0.66 -15.52 7.26
CA LYS A 57 -1.96 -15.55 7.96
C LYS A 57 -2.80 -14.35 7.53
N ALA A 58 -4.12 -14.52 7.46
CA ALA A 58 -5.03 -13.41 7.16
C ALA A 58 -4.90 -12.23 8.18
N SER A 59 -4.60 -12.52 9.44
CA SER A 59 -4.34 -11.51 10.46
C SER A 59 -3.09 -10.67 10.15
N VAL A 60 -2.00 -11.32 9.73
CA VAL A 60 -0.77 -10.64 9.33
C VAL A 60 -1.01 -9.79 8.08
N MET A 61 -1.79 -10.30 7.12
CA MET A 61 -2.19 -9.52 5.96
C MET A 61 -3.01 -8.28 6.33
N ALA A 62 -3.85 -8.35 7.36
CA ALA A 62 -4.62 -7.19 7.84
C ALA A 62 -3.70 -6.08 8.38
N GLU A 63 -2.67 -6.48 9.12
CA GLU A 63 -1.64 -5.57 9.64
C GLU A 63 -0.80 -4.95 8.52
N LEU A 64 -0.28 -5.76 7.59
CA LEU A 64 0.55 -5.30 6.47
C LEU A 64 -0.22 -4.37 5.51
N LEU A 65 -1.50 -4.65 5.30
CA LEU A 65 -2.37 -3.84 4.44
C LEU A 65 -3.03 -2.69 5.20
N GLN A 66 -2.92 -2.64 6.53
CA GLN A 66 -3.53 -1.63 7.40
C GLN A 66 -5.06 -1.53 7.19
N ILE A 67 -5.72 -2.66 7.05
CA ILE A 67 -7.18 -2.78 6.81
C ILE A 67 -7.78 -3.76 7.82
N THR A 68 -9.11 -3.79 7.91
CA THR A 68 -9.80 -4.71 8.83
C THR A 68 -9.69 -6.17 8.36
N SER A 69 -9.76 -7.12 9.30
CA SER A 69 -9.77 -8.55 8.97
C SER A 69 -10.92 -8.94 8.03
N GLY A 70 -12.09 -8.30 8.17
CA GLY A 70 -13.23 -8.50 7.26
C GLY A 70 -12.91 -8.05 5.83
N ALA A 71 -12.20 -6.94 5.66
CA ALA A 71 -11.76 -6.48 4.35
C ALA A 71 -10.72 -7.43 3.73
N VAL A 72 -9.78 -7.96 4.53
CA VAL A 72 -8.85 -9.00 4.08
C VAL A 72 -9.60 -10.22 3.56
N THR A 73 -10.58 -10.72 4.30
CA THR A 73 -11.38 -11.88 3.87
C THR A 73 -12.04 -11.64 2.52
N GLY A 74 -12.70 -10.48 2.35
CA GLY A 74 -13.35 -10.13 1.08
C GLY A 74 -12.37 -9.98 -0.09
N ILE A 75 -11.17 -9.44 0.14
CA ILE A 75 -10.11 -9.37 -0.88
C ILE A 75 -9.61 -10.78 -1.22
N ALA A 76 -9.33 -11.59 -0.20
CA ALA A 76 -8.83 -12.93 -0.37
C ALA A 76 -9.82 -13.80 -1.15
N ASP A 77 -11.11 -13.75 -0.81
CA ASP A 77 -12.15 -14.49 -1.52
C ASP A 77 -12.22 -14.10 -3.02
N ARG A 78 -12.09 -12.80 -3.34
CA ARG A 78 -12.03 -12.36 -4.74
C ARG A 78 -10.78 -12.90 -5.46
N LEU A 79 -9.62 -12.80 -4.83
CA LEU A 79 -8.36 -13.26 -5.44
C LEU A 79 -8.31 -14.78 -5.61
N ILE A 80 -8.94 -15.54 -4.70
CA ILE A 80 -9.13 -16.99 -4.83
C ILE A 80 -10.07 -17.30 -6.01
N ASN A 81 -11.18 -16.57 -6.13
CA ASN A 81 -12.09 -16.72 -7.27
C ASN A 81 -11.43 -16.40 -8.61
N PHE A 82 -10.46 -15.48 -8.64
CA PHE A 82 -9.64 -15.22 -9.81
C PHE A 82 -8.48 -16.22 -10.02
N GLY A 83 -8.23 -17.12 -9.06
CA GLY A 83 -7.17 -18.12 -9.12
C GLY A 83 -5.76 -17.59 -8.85
N TYR A 84 -5.62 -16.40 -8.25
CA TYR A 84 -4.31 -15.78 -7.99
C TYR A 84 -3.71 -16.15 -6.64
N ILE A 85 -4.55 -16.52 -5.67
CA ILE A 85 -4.12 -16.99 -4.35
C ILE A 85 -4.94 -18.20 -3.95
N ASP A 86 -4.44 -18.99 -3.01
CA ASP A 86 -5.12 -20.13 -2.40
C ASP A 86 -5.15 -20.02 -0.87
N ARG A 87 -6.02 -20.84 -0.25
CA ARG A 87 -6.05 -21.07 1.19
C ARG A 87 -5.54 -22.46 1.50
N GLU A 88 -4.46 -22.52 2.27
CA GLU A 88 -3.86 -23.78 2.70
C GLU A 88 -3.84 -23.88 4.22
N ARG A 89 -3.93 -25.10 4.74
CA ARG A 89 -3.70 -25.34 6.17
C ARG A 89 -2.20 -25.46 6.39
N SER A 90 -1.70 -24.83 7.44
CA SER A 90 -0.29 -24.97 7.82
C SER A 90 0.03 -26.44 8.11
N GLU A 91 1.20 -26.88 7.65
CA GLU A 91 1.73 -28.21 7.93
C GLU A 91 2.12 -28.39 9.40
N GLU A 92 2.56 -27.33 10.06
CA GLU A 92 2.98 -27.32 11.47
C GLU A 92 1.78 -27.33 12.44
N ASP A 93 0.74 -26.52 12.15
CA ASP A 93 -0.51 -26.52 12.90
C ASP A 93 -1.71 -26.40 11.94
N ARG A 94 -2.39 -27.52 11.72
CA ARG A 94 -3.55 -27.60 10.81
C ARG A 94 -4.74 -26.70 11.21
N ARG A 95 -4.72 -26.11 12.40
CA ARG A 95 -5.73 -25.09 12.81
C ARG A 95 -5.46 -23.74 12.19
N ILE A 96 -4.25 -23.49 11.71
CA ILE A 96 -3.85 -22.24 11.06
C ILE A 96 -4.18 -22.33 9.56
N VAL A 97 -4.83 -21.30 9.05
CA VAL A 97 -5.08 -21.10 7.62
C VAL A 97 -4.12 -20.01 7.12
N LEU A 98 -3.42 -20.32 6.05
CA LEU A 98 -2.51 -19.44 5.34
C LEU A 98 -3.09 -19.08 3.98
N LEU A 99 -2.89 -17.84 3.57
CA LEU A 99 -3.06 -17.39 2.20
C LEU A 99 -1.72 -17.61 1.49
N THR A 100 -1.74 -18.22 0.31
CA THR A 100 -0.55 -18.47 -0.50
C THR A 100 -0.77 -17.98 -1.92
N ILE A 101 0.29 -17.57 -2.61
CA ILE A 101 0.20 -17.15 -4.02
C ILE A 101 0.27 -18.38 -4.93
N THR A 102 -0.58 -18.43 -5.95
CA THR A 102 -0.55 -19.48 -6.97
C THR A 102 0.47 -19.16 -8.08
N ASP A 103 0.73 -20.12 -8.97
CA ASP A 103 1.56 -19.87 -10.15
C ASP A 103 0.97 -18.79 -11.07
N GLU A 104 -0.36 -18.75 -11.21
CA GLU A 104 -1.05 -17.69 -11.96
C GLU A 104 -0.95 -16.33 -11.24
N GLY A 105 -1.01 -16.33 -9.91
CA GLY A 105 -0.72 -15.14 -9.11
C GLY A 105 0.69 -14.61 -9.32
N ARG A 106 1.69 -15.49 -9.44
CA ARG A 106 3.08 -15.09 -9.73
C ARG A 106 3.22 -14.47 -11.12
N LYS A 107 2.57 -15.01 -12.14
CA LYS A 107 2.54 -14.39 -13.49
C LYS A 107 1.87 -13.01 -13.46
N LEU A 108 0.83 -12.87 -12.64
CA LEU A 108 0.15 -11.59 -12.44
C LEU A 108 1.10 -10.54 -11.80
N VAL A 109 1.97 -10.95 -10.86
CA VAL A 109 2.96 -10.04 -10.24
C VAL A 109 3.82 -9.35 -11.29
N ASP A 110 4.29 -10.07 -12.32
CA ASP A 110 5.08 -9.46 -13.39
C ASP A 110 4.30 -8.37 -14.14
N GLY A 111 3.00 -8.59 -14.36
CA GLY A 111 2.11 -7.60 -14.96
C GLY A 111 1.92 -6.37 -14.06
N ILE A 112 1.69 -6.60 -12.77
CA ILE A 112 1.58 -5.56 -11.75
C ILE A 112 2.86 -4.71 -11.71
N MET A 113 4.03 -5.35 -11.72
CA MET A 113 5.32 -4.66 -11.61
C MET A 113 5.60 -3.76 -12.81
N ARG A 114 5.27 -4.22 -14.03
CA ARG A 114 5.39 -3.38 -15.25
C ARG A 114 4.50 -2.16 -15.20
N VAL A 115 3.25 -2.33 -14.76
CA VAL A 115 2.30 -1.21 -14.60
C VAL A 115 2.79 -0.22 -13.54
N ARG A 116 3.32 -0.74 -12.43
CA ARG A 116 3.91 0.08 -11.37
C ARG A 116 5.11 0.87 -11.89
N GLU A 117 5.97 0.25 -12.69
CA GLU A 117 7.14 0.90 -13.28
C GLU A 117 6.75 2.06 -14.21
N ASP A 118 5.81 1.85 -15.14
CA ASP A 118 5.32 2.92 -16.03
C ASP A 118 4.70 4.08 -15.25
N LEU A 119 3.90 3.77 -14.23
CA LEU A 119 3.32 4.78 -13.34
C LEU A 119 4.40 5.58 -12.62
N MET A 120 5.45 4.92 -12.11
CA MET A 120 6.56 5.58 -11.41
C MET A 120 7.37 6.48 -12.34
N LEU A 121 7.67 6.01 -13.56
CA LEU A 121 8.39 6.81 -14.55
C LEU A 121 7.65 8.11 -14.89
N ARG A 122 6.32 8.03 -15.06
CA ARG A 122 5.48 9.21 -15.32
C ARG A 122 5.31 10.10 -14.09
N LEU A 123 5.16 9.50 -12.91
CA LEU A 123 4.96 10.23 -11.66
C LEU A 123 6.16 11.14 -11.32
N TYR A 124 7.37 10.69 -11.63
CA TYR A 124 8.61 11.39 -11.33
C TYR A 124 9.29 11.97 -12.58
N GLU A 125 8.57 12.06 -13.70
CA GLU A 125 9.08 12.68 -14.91
C GLU A 125 9.53 14.14 -14.62
N GLY A 126 10.78 14.45 -14.96
CA GLY A 126 11.36 15.79 -14.74
C GLY A 126 11.90 16.06 -13.34
N PHE A 127 11.83 15.10 -12.40
CA PHE A 127 12.48 15.24 -11.10
C PHE A 127 13.99 15.06 -11.21
N SER A 128 14.76 15.96 -10.58
CA SER A 128 16.18 15.73 -10.36
C SER A 128 16.41 14.74 -9.21
N LEU A 129 17.61 14.18 -9.09
CA LEU A 129 17.96 13.33 -7.94
C LEU A 129 17.87 14.09 -6.61
N GLU A 130 18.19 15.39 -6.60
CA GLU A 130 18.06 16.24 -5.41
C GLU A 130 16.59 16.41 -5.00
N ASP A 131 15.67 16.63 -5.95
CA ASP A 131 14.24 16.70 -5.67
C ASP A 131 13.72 15.38 -5.07
N MET A 132 14.22 14.25 -5.56
CA MET A 132 13.87 12.93 -5.06
C MET A 132 14.37 12.74 -3.62
N ASP A 133 15.63 13.07 -3.33
CA ASP A 133 16.20 12.95 -1.98
C ASP A 133 15.46 13.83 -0.97
N ILE A 134 15.14 15.08 -1.34
CA ILE A 134 14.32 15.97 -0.51
C ILE A 134 12.95 15.34 -0.26
N THR A 135 12.29 14.85 -1.31
CA THR A 135 10.95 14.26 -1.20
C THR A 135 10.96 13.02 -0.28
N ILE A 136 11.94 12.13 -0.44
CA ILE A 136 12.13 10.95 0.42
C ILE A 136 12.29 11.38 1.88
N SER A 137 13.16 12.37 2.15
CA SER A 137 13.37 12.87 3.53
C SER A 137 12.08 13.41 4.16
N MET A 138 11.23 14.08 3.38
CA MET A 138 9.96 14.62 3.85
C MET A 138 8.96 13.52 4.14
N PHE A 139 8.84 12.50 3.27
CA PHE A 139 7.96 11.36 3.51
C PHE A 139 8.39 10.56 4.75
N MET A 140 9.68 10.28 4.91
CA MET A 140 10.19 9.57 6.10
C MET A 140 9.85 10.34 7.38
N ARG A 141 10.09 11.65 7.39
CA ARG A 141 9.75 12.49 8.55
C ARG A 141 8.25 12.51 8.86
N MET A 142 7.39 12.49 7.83
CA MET A 142 5.93 12.39 8.03
C MET A 142 5.55 11.04 8.62
N SER A 143 6.11 9.94 8.11
CA SER A 143 5.87 8.58 8.61
C SER A 143 6.26 8.43 10.08
N GLU A 144 7.47 8.87 10.46
CA GLU A 144 7.95 8.82 11.85
C GLU A 144 7.03 9.57 12.82
N ASN A 145 6.42 10.67 12.39
CA ASN A 145 5.49 11.43 13.24
C ASN A 145 4.17 10.68 13.50
N LEU A 146 3.76 9.80 12.58
CA LEU A 146 2.56 8.98 12.72
C LEU A 146 2.84 7.68 13.48
N GLU A 147 4.03 7.10 13.30
CA GLU A 147 4.47 5.90 14.03
C GLU A 147 4.65 6.19 15.52
N ARG A 148 5.34 7.28 15.89
CA ARG A 148 5.48 7.71 17.29
C ARG A 148 4.14 7.85 18.02
N LYS A 149 3.12 8.39 17.33
CA LYS A 149 1.77 8.53 17.91
C LYS A 149 1.03 7.21 18.13
N ARG A 150 1.43 6.12 17.47
CA ARG A 150 0.83 4.80 17.70
C ARG A 150 1.40 4.15 18.96
N GLU A 151 2.70 4.30 19.20
CA GLU A 151 3.37 3.80 20.40
C GLU A 151 2.86 4.52 21.67
N ASP A 152 2.71 5.84 21.62
CA ASP A 152 2.18 6.63 22.75
C ASP A 152 0.71 6.30 23.10
N ASN A 153 -0.07 5.77 22.15
CA ASN A 153 -1.47 5.39 22.36
C ASN A 153 -1.67 3.90 22.69
N SER A 154 -0.64 3.05 22.57
CA SER A 154 -0.69 1.63 22.98
C SER A 154 -0.35 1.42 24.46
N ASP A 155 0.21 2.43 25.12
CA ASP A 155 0.61 2.42 26.54
C ASP A 155 -0.35 3.19 27.47
N ALA A 156 -1.54 3.57 26.99
CA ALA A 156 -2.59 4.28 27.73
C ALA A 156 -3.92 3.53 27.70
#